data_AF-A0A975SEF6-F1
#
_entry.id   AF-A0A975SEF6-F1
#
_cell.length_a   1.000
_cell.length_b   1.000
_cell.length_c   1.000
_cell.angle_alpha   90.00
_cell.angle_beta   90.00
_cell.angle_gamma   90.00
#
_symmetry.space_group_name_H-M   'P 1'
#
loop_
_entity.id
_entity.type
_entity.pdbx_description
1 polymer ?
#
loop_
_entity_poly.entity_id
_entity_poly.type
_entity_poly.pdbx_seq_one_letter_code
_entity_poly.pdbx_strand_id
1 'polypeptide(L)'
;MSEQSPVEELSYKAASQELERIIRNLESGELELEDSLTSYTRGIELLKSLRSRLASAEQHVSILMKDAEGQETLVPTDAADTSDELSL
;
A
#
# COMPACT_ATOMS: atom_id res chain seq x y z
N MET A 1 15.75 15.46 19.76
CA MET A 1 15.63 14.48 18.67
C MET A 1 14.21 13.97 18.70
N SER A 2 13.44 14.27 17.66
CA SER A 2 12.00 14.17 17.67
C SER A 2 11.55 12.71 17.65
N GLU A 3 10.81 12.29 18.68
CA GLU A 3 10.21 10.96 18.85
C GLU A 3 9.02 10.77 17.88
N GLN A 4 9.26 10.80 16.58
CA GLN A 4 8.23 10.50 15.60
C GLN A 4 8.09 8.99 15.46
N SER A 5 6.90 8.46 15.76
CA SER A 5 6.59 7.05 15.55
C SER A 5 6.83 6.66 14.09
N PRO A 6 7.34 5.44 13.83
CA PRO A 6 7.49 4.90 12.49
C PRO A 6 6.17 5.01 11.70
N VAL A 7 6.24 5.39 10.42
CA VAL A 7 5.05 5.53 9.56
C VAL A 7 4.25 4.23 9.48
N GLU A 8 4.92 3.10 9.62
CA GLU A 8 4.34 1.75 9.61
C GLU A 8 3.37 1.50 10.78
N GLU A 9 3.64 2.10 11.93
CA GLU A 9 2.82 1.95 13.15
C GLU A 9 1.60 2.88 13.16
N LEU A 10 1.56 3.88 12.29
CA LEU A 10 0.44 4.81 12.20
C LEU A 10 -0.75 4.16 11.51
N SER A 11 -1.97 4.47 11.98
CA SER A 11 -3.19 4.21 11.21
C SER A 11 -3.23 5.05 9.93
N TYR A 12 -4.01 4.63 8.92
CA TYR A 12 -4.19 5.41 7.69
C TYR A 12 -4.63 6.85 8.00
N LYS A 13 -5.64 7.01 8.86
CA LYS A 13 -6.14 8.33 9.28
C LYS A 13 -5.07 9.17 9.96
N ALA A 14 -4.29 8.59 10.87
CA ALA A 14 -3.23 9.31 11.57
C ALA A 14 -2.13 9.77 10.60
N ALA A 15 -1.69 8.88 9.69
CA ALA A 15 -0.71 9.21 8.67
C ALA A 15 -1.21 10.32 7.71
N SER A 16 -2.49 10.29 7.31
CA SER A 16 -3.08 11.37 6.48
C SER A 16 -3.11 12.71 7.22
N GLN A 17 -3.53 12.73 8.48
CA GLN A 17 -3.56 13.95 9.29
C GLN A 17 -2.17 14.55 9.51
N GLU A 18 -1.17 13.68 9.73
CA GLU A 18 0.22 14.11 9.86
C GLU A 18 0.75 14.70 8.55
N LEU A 19 0.47 14.06 7.41
CA LEU A 19 0.87 14.55 6.09
C LEU A 19 0.26 15.92 5.80
N GLU A 20 -1.03 16.11 6.07
CA GLU A 20 -1.69 17.41 5.90
C GLU A 20 -1.06 18.50 6.77
N ARG A 21 -0.68 18.18 8.01
CA ARG A 21 0.01 19.13 8.89
C ARG A 21 1.38 19.51 8.33
N ILE A 22 2.13 18.53 7.82
CA ILE A 22 3.43 18.78 7.18
C ILE A 22 3.27 19.69 5.97
N ILE A 23 2.28 19.44 5.10
CA ILE A 23 2.01 20.27 3.93
C ILE A 23 1.70 21.72 4.36
N ARG A 24 0.79 21.91 5.31
CA ARG A 24 0.46 23.25 5.84
C ARG A 24 1.68 23.98 6.39
N ASN A 25 2.56 23.27 7.10
CA ASN A 25 3.77 23.86 7.65
C ASN A 25 4.77 24.25 6.55
N LEU A 26 4.93 23.42 5.51
CA LEU A 26 5.79 23.74 4.36
C LEU A 26 5.22 24.93 3.56
N GLU A 27 3.90 24.98 3.37
CA GLU A 27 3.22 26.06 2.66
C GLU A 27 3.25 27.39 3.41
N SER A 28 3.36 27.36 4.74
CA SER A 28 3.50 28.59 5.55
C SER A 28 4.77 29.38 5.24
N GLY A 29 5.83 28.69 4.80
CA GLY A 29 7.14 29.31 4.56
C GLY A 29 7.87 29.79 5.83
N GLU A 30 7.35 29.48 7.02
CA GLU A 30 7.92 29.92 8.31
C GLU A 30 9.03 29.00 8.84
N LEU A 31 9.22 27.83 8.20
CA LEU A 31 10.23 26.85 8.61
C LEU A 31 11.62 27.23 8.11
N GLU A 32 12.64 26.98 8.94
CA GLU A 32 14.03 27.00 8.50
C GLU A 32 14.29 25.90 7.46
N LEU A 33 15.37 26.03 6.69
CA LEU A 33 15.69 25.11 5.61
C LEU A 33 15.83 23.66 6.09
N GLU A 34 16.51 23.46 7.23
CA GLU A 34 16.77 22.13 7.80
C GLU A 34 15.47 21.45 8.26
N ASP A 35 14.57 22.22 8.89
CA ASP A 35 13.25 21.76 9.30
C ASP A 35 12.33 21.48 8.10
N SER A 36 12.45 22.28 7.04
CA SER A 36 11.73 22.09 5.79
C SER A 36 12.15 20.79 5.10
N LEU A 37 13.45 20.50 5.06
CA LEU A 37 13.98 19.25 4.49
C LEU A 37 13.54 18.03 5.30
N THR A 38 13.56 18.13 6.64
CA THR A 38 13.08 17.08 7.54
C THR A 38 11.59 16.82 7.33
N SER A 39 10.78 17.89 7.30
CA SER A 39 9.33 17.82 7.06
C SER A 39 9.02 17.23 5.69
N TYR A 40 9.75 17.64 4.65
CA TYR A 40 9.60 17.11 3.30
C TYR A 40 9.88 15.60 3.24
N THR A 41 10.99 15.17 3.84
CA THR A 41 11.39 13.75 3.88
C THR A 41 10.30 12.90 4.54
N ARG A 42 9.84 13.32 5.72
CA ARG A 42 8.72 12.67 6.43
C ARG A 42 7.44 12.65 5.59
N GLY A 43 7.14 13.74 4.88
CA GLY A 43 5.99 13.82 3.98
C GLY A 43 6.03 12.79 2.86
N ILE A 44 7.21 12.56 2.26
CA ILE A 44 7.41 11.55 1.22
C ILE A 44 7.20 10.12 1.77
N GLU A 45 7.70 9.83 2.96
CA GLU A 45 7.50 8.53 3.62
C GLU A 45 6.02 8.26 3.88
N LEU A 46 5.30 9.24 4.44
CA LEU A 46 3.86 9.18 4.68
C LEU A 46 3.09 8.95 3.38
N LEU A 47 3.41 9.72 2.33
CA LEU A 47 2.77 9.60 1.02
C LEU A 47 2.97 8.21 0.41
N LYS A 48 4.19 7.67 0.49
CA LYS A 48 4.50 6.32 -0.02
C LYS A 48 3.71 5.24 0.72
N SER A 49 3.64 5.34 2.05
CA SER A 49 2.88 4.40 2.89
C SER A 49 1.38 4.45 2.58
N LEU A 50 0.79 5.65 2.51
CA LEU A 50 -0.63 5.84 2.21
C LEU A 50 -1.01 5.25 0.84
N ARG A 51 -0.20 5.51 -0.19
CA ARG A 51 -0.41 4.95 -1.54
C ARG A 51 -0.33 3.43 -1.56
N SER A 52 0.65 2.85 -0.87
CA SER A 52 0.80 1.39 -0.80
C SER A 52 -0.42 0.74 -0.13
N ARG A 53 -0.95 1.35 0.93
CA ARG A 53 -2.12 0.86 1.65
C ARG A 53 -3.39 0.95 0.81
N LEU A 54 -3.57 2.05 0.08
CA LEU A 54 -4.67 2.22 -0.88
C LEU A 54 -4.61 1.15 -1.97
N ALA A 55 -3.44 0.96 -2.60
CA ALA A 55 -3.28 -0.06 -3.64
C ALA A 55 -3.60 -1.48 -3.13
N SER A 56 -3.17 -1.81 -1.91
CA SER A 56 -3.52 -3.10 -1.29
C SER A 56 -5.02 -3.24 -1.02
N ALA A 57 -5.68 -2.18 -0.54
CA ALA A 57 -7.13 -2.17 -0.33
C ALA A 57 -7.90 -2.33 -1.65
N GLU A 58 -7.50 -1.63 -2.71
CA GLU A 58 -8.07 -1.75 -4.05
C GLU A 58 -7.92 -3.18 -4.61
N GLN A 59 -6.74 -3.77 -4.43
CA GLN A 59 -6.49 -5.16 -4.83
C GLN A 59 -7.42 -6.13 -4.08
N HIS A 60 -7.57 -5.98 -2.76
CA HIS A 60 -8.44 -6.83 -1.96
C HIS A 60 -9.91 -6.71 -2.39
N VAL A 61 -10.38 -5.49 -2.66
CA VAL A 61 -11.74 -5.27 -3.18
C VAL A 61 -11.91 -5.93 -4.54
N SER A 62 -10.92 -5.83 -5.43
CA SER A 62 -10.97 -6.46 -6.76
C SER A 62 -11.07 -7.99 -6.68
N ILE A 63 -10.34 -8.63 -5.76
CA ILE A 63 -10.42 -10.08 -5.54
C ILE A 63 -11.81 -10.46 -5.03
N LEU A 64 -12.32 -9.76 -4.00
CA LEU A 64 -13.64 -10.02 -3.44
C LEU A 64 -14.76 -9.85 -4.48
N MET A 65 -14.65 -8.87 -5.38
CA MET A 65 -15.60 -8.69 -6.47
C MET A 65 -15.56 -9.84 -7.48
N LYS A 66 -14.37 -10.32 -7.86
CA LYS A 66 -14.22 -11.47 -8.76
C LYS A 66 -14.76 -12.77 -8.16
N ASP A 67 -14.54 -12.97 -6.86
CA ASP A 67 -15.06 -14.11 -6.11
C ASP A 67 -16.59 -14.04 -6.01
N ALA A 68 -17.15 -12.85 -5.77
CA ALA A 68 -18.59 -12.62 -5.68
C ALA A 68 -19.32 -12.75 -7.04
N GLU A 69 -18.63 -12.42 -8.14
CA GLU A 69 -19.15 -12.56 -9.52
C GLU A 69 -19.01 -13.99 -10.08
N GLY A 70 -18.49 -14.95 -9.30
CA GLY A 70 -18.49 -16.37 -9.66
C GLY A 70 -17.52 -16.75 -10.78
N GLN A 71 -16.44 -15.99 -10.99
CA GLN A 71 -15.35 -16.46 -11.82
C GLN A 71 -14.50 -17.44 -11.01
N GLU A 72 -14.92 -18.70 -11.02
CA GLU A 72 -14.10 -19.85 -10.69
C GLU A 72 -12.82 -19.74 -11.53
N THR A 73 -11.77 -19.18 -10.93
CA THR A 73 -10.44 -19.24 -11.53
C THR A 73 -10.05 -20.69 -11.42
N LEU A 74 -10.35 -21.44 -12.49
CA LEU A 74 -9.76 -22.74 -12.75
C LEU A 74 -8.25 -22.49 -12.82
N VAL A 75 -7.60 -22.58 -11.68
CA VAL A 75 -6.16 -22.79 -11.62
C VAL A 75 -5.97 -24.08 -12.42
N PRO A 76 -5.20 -24.08 -13.52
CA PRO A 76 -4.93 -25.32 -14.23
C PRO A 76 -4.20 -26.23 -13.23
N THR A 77 -4.91 -27.19 -12.65
CA THR A 77 -4.27 -28.28 -11.96
C THR A 77 -3.59 -29.07 -13.06
N ASP A 78 -2.27 -29.15 -12.99
CA ASP A 78 -1.48 -30.07 -13.80
C ASP A 78 -2.00 -31.50 -13.56
N ALA A 79 -2.95 -31.91 -14.38
CA ALA A 79 -3.63 -33.18 -14.30
C ALA A 79 -3.94 -33.65 -15.72
N ALA A 80 -2.86 -33.96 -16.43
CA ALA A 80 -2.88 -34.97 -17.48
C ALA A 80 -1.52 -35.69 -17.48
N ASP A 81 -1.20 -36.33 -16.36
CA ASP A 81 -0.39 -37.54 -16.40
C ASP A 81 -1.26 -38.63 -17.06
N THR A 82 -1.27 -38.67 -18.39
CA THR A 82 -1.69 -39.86 -19.13
C THR A 82 -0.48 -40.76 -19.34
N SER A 83 0.09 -41.22 -18.24
CA SER A 83 0.81 -42.49 -18.20
C SER A 83 -0.24 -43.59 -18.08
N ASP A 84 -0.83 -44.02 -19.20
CA ASP A 84 -1.49 -45.33 -19.23
C ASP A 84 -1.07 -46.08 -20.50
N GLU A 85 -0.43 -47.22 -20.24
CA GLU A 85 0.02 -48.19 -21.23
C GLU A 85 -1.15 -48.65 -22.10
N LEU A 86 -0.98 -48.59 -23.41
CA LEU A 86 -1.57 -49.60 -24.29
C LEU A 86 -0.49 -50.15 -25.21
N SER A 87 0.06 -51.28 -24.77
CA SER A 87 0.71 -52.26 -25.62
C SER A 87 -0.20 -52.62 -26.81
N LEU A 88 0.24 -52.31 -28.04
CA LEU A 88 0.39 -53.27 -29.15
C LEU A 88 1.17 -52.64 -30.31
#